data_AF-A0A2M7VG37-F1
#
_entry.id   AF-A0A2M7VG37-F1
#
_cell.length_a   1.000
_cell.length_b   1.000
_cell.length_c   1.000
_cell.angle_alpha   90.00
_cell.angle_beta   90.00
_cell.angle_gamma   90.00
#
_symmetry.space_group_name_H-M   'P 1'
#
loop_
_entity.id
_entity.type
_entity.pdbx_description
1 polymer ?
#
loop_
_entity_poly.entity_id
_entity_poly.type
_entity_poly.pdbx_seq_one_letter_code
_entity_poly.pdbx_strand_id
1 'polypeptide(L)' 'MRHKKVTKRQISTDRIHNNLMVAKFINKLMKDGKKTTAEKVLYEAF' A
#
# COMPACT_ATOMS: atom_id res chain seq x y z
N MET A 1 22.01 2.83 -12.03
CA MET A 1 22.01 2.70 -10.54
C MET A 1 23.39 2.91 -9.90
N ARG A 2 24.36 3.60 -10.53
CA ARG A 2 25.74 3.66 -10.01
C ARG A 2 26.07 4.91 -9.18
N HIS A 3 25.37 6.04 -9.36
CA HIS A 3 25.65 7.27 -8.59
C HIS A 3 24.43 8.13 -8.18
N LYS A 4 23.19 7.76 -8.57
CA LYS A 4 21.99 8.55 -8.23
C LYS A 4 21.29 7.95 -7.00
N LYS A 5 21.20 8.71 -5.90
CA LYS A 5 20.40 8.34 -4.72
C LYS A 5 18.94 8.22 -5.15
N VAL A 6 18.35 7.03 -5.00
CA VAL A 6 16.94 6.81 -5.29
C VAL A 6 16.12 7.40 -4.15
N THR A 7 15.25 8.34 -4.46
CA THR A 7 14.27 8.86 -3.50
C THR A 7 13.18 7.83 -3.27
N LYS A 8 12.79 7.64 -2.01
CA LYS A 8 11.64 6.79 -1.69
C LYS A 8 10.38 7.46 -2.23
N ARG A 9 9.57 6.72 -2.99
CA ARG A 9 8.28 7.21 -3.47
C ARG A 9 7.37 7.49 -2.28
N GLN A 10 6.79 8.68 -2.23
CA GLN A 10 5.73 8.97 -1.27
C GLN A 10 4.46 8.26 -1.73
N ILE A 11 3.79 7.60 -0.79
CA ILE A 11 2.59 6.81 -1.03
C ILE A 11 1.46 7.55 -0.33
N SER A 12 0.29 7.60 -0.96
CA SER A 12 -0.92 8.10 -0.29
C SER A 12 -1.24 7.22 0.91
N THR A 13 -1.70 7.83 1.99
CA THR A 13 -2.26 7.12 3.13
C THR A 13 -3.52 6.37 2.73
N ASP A 14 -3.87 5.37 3.53
CA ASP A 14 -5.09 4.62 3.30
C ASP A 14 -6.35 5.50 3.48
N ARG A 15 -7.44 5.22 2.75
CA ARG A 15 -8.65 6.03 2.77
C ARG A 15 -9.46 5.94 4.07
N ILE A 16 -9.39 4.81 4.77
CA ILE A 16 -10.23 4.54 5.94
C ILE A 16 -9.45 4.85 7.21
N HIS A 17 -8.25 4.27 7.35
CA HIS A 17 -7.46 4.42 8.57
C HIS A 17 -6.49 5.60 8.53
N ASN A 18 -6.36 6.30 7.40
CA ASN A 18 -5.37 7.37 7.18
C ASN A 18 -3.95 7.00 7.62
N ASN A 19 -3.64 5.70 7.62
CA ASN A 19 -2.39 5.17 8.14
C ASN A 19 -1.48 4.69 7.00
N LEU A 20 -0.23 5.15 7.01
CA LEU A 20 0.77 4.77 6.02
C LEU A 20 1.18 3.29 6.12
N MET A 21 1.17 2.71 7.32
CA MET A 21 1.51 1.28 7.51
C MET A 21 0.46 0.38 6.89
N VAL A 22 -0.82 0.68 7.09
CA VAL A 22 -1.95 -0.05 6.50
C VAL A 22 -1.89 0.06 4.98
N ALA A 23 -1.66 1.25 4.42
CA ALA A 23 -1.50 1.44 2.98
C ALA A 23 -0.34 0.60 2.39
N LYS A 24 0.80 0.53 3.09
CA LYS A 24 1.94 -0.31 2.68
C LYS A 24 1.61 -1.80 2.74
N PHE A 25 0.82 -2.23 3.73
CA PHE A 25 0.40 -3.61 3.87
C PHE A 25 -0.56 -4.02 2.74
N ILE A 26 -1.60 -3.20 2.48
CA ILE A 26 -2.53 -3.39 1.37
C ILE A 26 -1.79 -3.50 0.03
N ASN A 27 -0.83 -2.60 -0.22
CA ASN A 27 -0.04 -2.63 -1.45
C ASN A 27 0.84 -3.87 -1.60
N LYS A 28 1.27 -4.50 -0.50
CA LYS A 28 1.99 -5.78 -0.52
C LYS A 28 1.06 -6.99 -0.65
N LEU A 29 -0.13 -6.91 -0.07
CA LEU A 29 -1.17 -7.94 -0.16
C LEU A 29 -1.77 -8.00 -1.57
N MET A 30 -1.83 -6.86 -2.25
CA MET A 30 -2.39 -6.72 -3.59
C MET A 30 -1.72 -7.65 -4.61
N LYS A 31 -2.55 -8.48 -5.24
CA LYS A 31 -2.17 -9.35 -6.36
C LYS A 31 -2.78 -8.81 -7.65
N ASP A 32 -2.04 -8.89 -8.75
CA ASP A 32 -2.46 -8.44 -10.10
C ASP A 32 -2.92 -6.97 -10.19
N GLY A 33 -2.48 -6.10 -9.27
CA GLY A 33 -2.91 -4.69 -9.24
C GLY A 33 -4.32 -4.45 -8.70
N LYS A 34 -4.97 -5.48 -8.11
CA LYS A 34 -6.35 -5.42 -7.61
C LYS A 34 -6.42 -4.79 -6.21
N LYS A 35 -6.31 -3.47 -6.13
CA LYS A 35 -6.29 -2.72 -4.85
C LYS A 35 -7.59 -2.86 -4.06
N THR A 36 -8.73 -2.77 -4.73
CA THR A 36 -10.05 -2.87 -4.09
C THR A 36 -10.26 -4.24 -3.44
N THR A 37 -9.78 -5.31 -4.06
CA THR A 37 -9.88 -6.67 -3.48
C THR A 37 -8.98 -6.82 -2.26
N ALA A 38 -7.76 -6.28 -2.31
CA ALA A 38 -6.84 -6.30 -1.16
C ALA A 38 -7.35 -5.45 0.01
N GLU A 39 -7.95 -4.30 -0.27
CA GLU A 39 -8.63 -3.46 0.73
C GLU A 39 -9.77 -4.22 1.40
N LYS A 40 -10.67 -4.83 0.62
CA LYS A 40 -11.78 -5.63 1.15
C LYS A 40 -11.31 -6.77 2.05
N VAL A 41 -10.36 -7.59 1.58
CA VAL A 41 -9.84 -8.73 2.35
C VAL A 41 -9.23 -8.27 3.68
N LEU A 42 -8.52 -7.14 3.68
CA LEU A 42 -7.95 -6.60 4.91
C LEU A 42 -9.04 -6.13 5.88
N TYR A 43 -10.00 -5.35 5.40
CA TYR A 43 -11.07 -4.80 6.24
C TYR A 43 -12.08 -5.84 6.70
N GLU A 44 -12.29 -6.91 5.95
CA GLU A 44 -13.12 -8.04 6.37
C GLU A 44 -12.42 -8.93 7.40
N ALA A 45 -11.08 -8.90 7.47
CA ALA A 45 -10.30 -9.71 8.40
C ALA A 45 -10.04 -9.04 9.76
N PHE A 46 -10.35 -7.74 9.89
CA PHE A 46 -10.26 -6.97 11.13
C PHE A 46 -11.65 -6.81 11.76
#